data_AF-A0A9E2MEZ0-F1
#
_entry.id   AF-A0A9E2MEZ0-F1
#
_cell.length_a   1.000
_cell.length_b   1.000
_cell.length_c   1.000
_cell.angle_alpha   90.00
_cell.angle_beta   90.00
_cell.angle_gamma   90.00
#
_symmetry.space_group_name_H-M   'P 1'
#
loop_
_entity.id
_entity.type
_entity.pdbx_description
1 polymer ?
#
loop_
_entity_poly.entity_id
_entity_poly.type
_entity_poly.pdbx_seq_one_letter_code
_entity_poly.pdbx_strand_id
1 'polypeptide(L)'
;MTDLTVQFRQNDCFIEKTLTQVDKTSRGSTGGVLYKEKNEGSEADTKYFVKFCSGVTGEEEARSEVLANKLYALCGVEVPETTLVTKEEKGMTIYGVASKWENEFNQTVTPANKSLTYPGFAIDAWLNNYDAPCHGNIGTITKDGETTAFRIDHKGSFNLRSNPEMNSARTKTEHYGPDAWNDIVLCIGSLRDASISREGAALWGDMSDADIELGVQKLAAVPREKIIECVKRHGYGDEQTKKELAEQLLARREYLMMKYFTFNKNEFNKDTELEVILNAIARAFLREAAPGDTSYQDIYKDKCGCIPDPKTTASVQRIKHGVMHSSRVAFLVNVFFNLYKQYDSRTDLIDDEFLKMLQIAGMFHDAG
;
A
#
# COMPACT_ATOMS: atom_id res chain seq x y z
N MET A 1 32.60 22.86 -6.70
CA MET A 1 31.65 21.78 -6.39
C MET A 1 31.69 21.59 -4.88
N THR A 2 30.56 21.35 -4.24
CA THR A 2 30.51 21.18 -2.78
C THR A 2 30.51 19.69 -2.49
N ASP A 3 31.42 19.27 -1.61
CA ASP A 3 31.44 17.89 -1.11
C ASP A 3 30.41 17.75 0.02
N LEU A 4 29.72 16.61 0.04
CA LEU A 4 28.73 16.22 1.02
C LEU A 4 29.18 14.92 1.67
N THR A 5 29.48 14.95 2.96
CA THR A 5 29.74 13.75 3.76
C THR A 5 28.43 13.25 4.36
N VAL A 6 28.10 11.99 4.09
CA VAL A 6 26.84 11.35 4.49
C VAL A 6 27.09 9.92 4.94
N GLN A 7 26.25 9.47 5.86
CA GLN A 7 26.23 8.11 6.38
C GLN A 7 25.18 7.31 5.62
N PHE A 8 25.59 6.31 4.84
CA PHE A 8 24.69 5.40 4.13
C PHE A 8 24.36 4.21 5.01
N ARG A 9 23.07 3.93 5.21
CA ARG A 9 22.65 2.72 5.93
C ARG A 9 22.90 1.48 5.07
N GLN A 10 23.77 0.59 5.54
CA GLN A 10 24.02 -0.72 4.94
C GLN A 10 23.84 -1.80 6.01
N ASN A 11 22.81 -2.64 5.83
CA ASN A 11 22.36 -3.58 6.87
C ASN A 11 22.04 -2.84 8.19
N ASP A 12 22.71 -3.25 9.27
CA ASP A 12 22.55 -2.69 10.62
C ASP A 12 23.62 -1.66 10.98
N CYS A 13 24.46 -1.24 10.03
CA CYS A 13 25.46 -0.20 10.24
C CYS A 13 25.30 0.97 9.25
N PHE A 14 26.01 2.07 9.56
CA PHE A 14 26.16 3.20 8.67
C PHE A 14 27.60 3.25 8.16
N ILE A 15 27.75 3.53 6.86
CA ILE A 15 29.04 3.69 6.21
C ILE A 15 29.14 5.12 5.69
N GLU A 16 30.19 5.81 6.09
CA GLU A 16 30.47 7.15 5.61
C GLU A 16 30.85 7.12 4.13
N LYS A 17 30.23 8.00 3.34
CA LYS A 17 30.60 8.28 1.96
C LYS A 17 30.75 9.79 1.78
N THR A 18 31.72 10.17 0.97
CA THR A 18 31.85 11.55 0.49
C THR A 18 31.32 11.62 -0.94
N LEU A 19 30.40 12.53 -1.17
CA LEU A 19 29.74 12.74 -2.45
C LEU A 19 30.06 14.14 -2.99
N THR A 20 30.50 14.25 -4.23
CA THR A 20 30.78 15.54 -4.88
C THR A 20 29.59 15.95 -5.74
N GLN A 21 29.08 17.15 -5.53
CA GLN A 21 27.94 17.68 -6.30
C GLN A 21 28.27 17.80 -7.80
N VAL A 22 27.44 17.18 -8.65
CA VAL A 22 27.62 17.16 -10.11
C VAL A 22 26.97 18.37 -10.78
N ASP A 23 25.82 18.80 -10.27
CA ASP A 23 25.04 19.92 -10.82
C ASP A 23 24.62 20.86 -9.69
N LYS A 24 24.77 22.18 -9.90
CA LYS A 24 24.37 23.22 -8.93
C LYS A 24 22.85 23.43 -8.89
N THR A 25 22.12 22.96 -9.89
CA THR A 25 20.66 23.06 -9.89
C THR A 25 20.04 21.95 -9.04
N SER A 26 19.25 22.34 -8.04
CA SER A 26 18.33 21.42 -7.37
C SER A 26 17.31 20.92 -8.39
N ARG A 27 17.12 19.60 -8.48
CA ARG A 27 16.10 19.02 -9.36
C ARG A 27 14.90 18.58 -8.50
N GLY A 28 13.69 18.82 -8.99
CA GLY A 28 12.44 18.49 -8.29
C GLY A 28 12.01 19.54 -7.25
N SER A 29 10.74 19.45 -6.83
CA SER A 29 10.10 20.41 -5.91
C SER A 29 10.60 20.32 -4.46
N THR A 30 11.35 19.28 -4.10
CA THR A 30 11.81 19.00 -2.73
C THR A 30 13.29 19.32 -2.48
N GLY A 31 13.97 19.99 -3.42
CA GLY A 31 15.35 20.44 -3.23
C GLY A 31 16.42 19.34 -3.28
N GLY A 32 16.15 18.20 -3.93
CA GLY A 32 17.16 17.15 -4.10
C GLY A 32 18.28 17.56 -5.06
N VAL A 33 19.47 16.99 -4.86
CA VAL A 33 20.69 17.35 -5.59
C VAL A 33 21.37 16.09 -6.12
N LEU A 34 21.92 16.19 -7.34
CA LEU A 34 22.68 15.12 -7.96
C LEU A 34 24.15 15.17 -7.52
N TYR A 35 24.63 14.06 -6.97
CA TYR A 35 26.02 13.88 -6.56
C TYR A 35 26.66 12.69 -7.26
N LYS A 36 28.00 12.68 -7.29
CA LYS A 36 28.85 11.56 -7.70
C LYS A 36 29.64 11.08 -6.50
N GLU A 37 29.74 9.78 -6.32
CA GLU A 37 30.54 9.19 -5.25
C GLU A 37 32.04 9.48 -5.45
N LYS A 38 32.72 9.90 -4.38
CA LYS A 38 34.16 10.15 -4.38
C LYS A 38 34.87 8.93 -3.79
N ASN A 39 35.62 8.22 -4.61
CA ASN A 39 36.49 7.13 -4.15
C ASN A 39 37.97 7.55 -4.27
N GLU A 40 38.74 7.33 -3.21
CA GLU A 40 40.19 7.51 -3.27
C GLU A 40 40.78 6.47 -4.24
N GLY A 41 41.36 6.94 -5.35
CA GLY A 41 42.09 6.10 -6.31
C GLY A 41 41.27 5.44 -7.43
N SER A 42 39.95 5.68 -7.53
CA SER A 42 39.18 5.31 -8.73
C SER A 42 38.01 6.28 -8.98
N GLU A 43 37.74 6.58 -10.25
CA GLU A 43 36.49 7.23 -10.63
C GLU A 43 35.34 6.22 -10.50
N ALA A 44 34.75 6.07 -9.32
CA ALA A 44 33.42 5.48 -9.29
C ALA A 44 32.47 6.40 -10.05
N ASP A 45 31.87 5.89 -11.13
CA ASP A 45 30.88 6.64 -11.92
C ASP A 45 29.46 6.57 -11.32
N THR A 46 29.34 6.06 -10.10
CA THR A 46 28.06 5.97 -9.39
C THR A 46 27.58 7.36 -9.01
N LYS A 47 26.40 7.71 -9.51
CA LYS A 47 25.71 8.95 -9.18
C LYS A 47 24.50 8.65 -8.29
N TYR A 48 24.24 9.57 -7.38
CA TYR A 48 23.09 9.50 -6.47
C TYR A 48 22.32 10.82 -6.53
N PHE A 49 21.01 10.73 -6.65
CA PHE A 49 20.12 11.83 -6.33
C PHE A 49 19.81 11.77 -4.84
N VAL A 50 20.24 12.79 -4.09
CA VAL A 50 20.10 12.82 -2.64
C VAL A 50 19.13 13.93 -2.23
N LYS A 51 18.15 13.57 -1.41
CA LYS A 51 17.12 14.46 -0.87
C LYS A 51 17.09 14.28 0.65
N PHE A 52 17.21 15.38 1.38
CA PHE A 52 17.05 15.37 2.83
C PHE A 52 15.64 15.82 3.20
N CYS A 53 15.05 15.14 4.17
CA CYS A 53 13.78 15.52 4.75
C CYS A 53 14.03 16.50 5.90
N SER A 54 13.26 17.58 5.94
CA SER A 54 13.36 18.61 6.97
C SER A 54 12.30 18.42 8.05
N GLY A 55 12.50 19.07 9.20
CA GLY A 55 11.50 19.13 10.26
C GLY A 55 11.46 17.90 11.17
N VAL A 56 10.46 17.89 12.06
CA VAL A 56 10.33 16.89 13.14
C VAL A 56 9.99 15.49 12.60
N THR A 57 9.41 15.40 11.41
CA THR A 57 8.99 14.16 10.74
C THR A 57 10.02 13.63 9.75
N GLY A 58 11.19 14.26 9.64
CA GLY A 58 12.15 13.95 8.57
C GLY A 58 12.65 12.50 8.56
N GLU A 59 12.79 11.87 9.73
CA GLU A 59 13.13 10.44 9.81
C GLU A 59 12.02 9.54 9.24
N GLU A 60 10.77 9.80 9.64
CA GLU A 60 9.63 8.99 9.23
C GLU A 60 9.39 9.10 7.72
N GLU A 61 9.52 10.30 7.17
CA GLU A 61 9.41 10.56 5.73
C GLU A 61 10.49 9.81 4.94
N ALA A 62 11.75 9.92 5.35
CA ALA A 62 12.87 9.26 4.66
C ALA A 62 12.73 7.73 4.71
N ARG A 63 12.36 7.18 5.88
CA ARG A 63 12.12 5.73 6.04
C ARG A 63 10.92 5.25 5.25
N SER A 64 9.83 6.02 5.22
CA SER A 64 8.64 5.72 4.43
C SER A 64 8.98 5.64 2.94
N GLU A 65 9.71 6.61 2.41
CA GLU A 65 10.09 6.62 0.99
C GLU A 65 11.00 5.43 0.63
N VAL A 66 11.98 5.11 1.49
CA VAL A 66 12.84 3.91 1.32
C VAL A 66 12.01 2.63 1.41
N LEU A 67 11.14 2.49 2.42
CA LEU A 67 10.28 1.31 2.57
C LEU A 67 9.39 1.12 1.34
N ALA A 68 8.71 2.16 0.89
CA ALA A 68 7.84 2.11 -0.29
C ALA A 68 8.63 1.64 -1.52
N ASN A 69 9.79 2.23 -1.77
CA ASN A 69 10.68 1.82 -2.86
C ASN A 69 11.07 0.33 -2.77
N LYS A 70 11.46 -0.16 -1.58
CA LYS A 70 11.77 -1.59 -1.39
C LYS A 70 10.56 -2.50 -1.62
N LEU A 71 9.35 -2.07 -1.25
CA LEU A 71 8.12 -2.83 -1.51
C LEU A 71 7.76 -2.86 -3.01
N TYR A 72 7.95 -1.76 -3.75
CA TYR A 72 7.83 -1.77 -5.21
C TYR A 72 8.82 -2.75 -5.85
N ALA A 73 10.10 -2.68 -5.46
CA ALA A 73 11.13 -3.58 -5.97
C ALA A 73 10.81 -5.06 -5.65
N LEU A 74 10.33 -5.35 -4.44
CA LEU A 74 9.89 -6.70 -4.05
C LEU A 74 8.76 -7.24 -4.94
N CYS A 75 7.88 -6.37 -5.43
CA CYS A 75 6.82 -6.73 -6.38
C CYS A 75 7.31 -6.80 -7.84
N GLY A 76 8.61 -6.66 -8.10
CA GLY A 76 9.16 -6.63 -9.45
C GLY A 76 8.67 -5.43 -10.26
N VAL A 77 8.49 -4.28 -9.62
CA VAL A 77 8.28 -2.99 -10.27
C VAL A 77 9.61 -2.27 -10.35
N GLU A 78 9.95 -1.77 -11.54
CA GLU A 78 11.21 -1.06 -11.75
C GLU A 78 11.23 0.29 -11.01
N VAL A 79 12.22 0.43 -10.14
CA VAL A 79 12.46 1.58 -9.27
C VAL A 79 13.96 1.77 -9.08
N PRO A 80 14.44 2.97 -8.71
CA PRO A 80 15.85 3.16 -8.42
C PRO A 80 16.21 2.45 -7.13
N GLU A 81 17.46 2.01 -7.01
CA GLU A 81 17.96 1.55 -5.72
C GLU A 81 18.01 2.73 -4.74
N THR A 82 17.20 2.67 -3.69
CA THR A 82 17.20 3.66 -2.61
C THR A 82 17.92 3.18 -1.36
N THR A 83 18.58 4.12 -0.69
CA THR A 83 19.26 3.92 0.59
C THR A 83 18.92 5.06 1.55
N LEU A 84 18.66 4.72 2.80
CA LEU A 84 18.50 5.71 3.87
C LEU A 84 19.87 6.34 4.16
N VAL A 85 19.94 7.66 4.13
CA VAL A 85 21.17 8.41 4.45
C VAL A 85 20.95 9.38 5.59
N THR A 86 22.01 9.67 6.33
CA THR A 86 22.00 10.75 7.32
C THR A 86 23.20 11.67 7.17
N LYS A 87 23.07 12.90 7.65
CA LYS A 87 24.17 13.84 7.88
C LYS A 87 24.00 14.53 9.23
N GLU A 88 25.09 15.00 9.79
CA GLU A 88 25.05 15.87 10.97
C GLU A 88 25.02 17.34 10.53
N GLU A 89 24.04 18.09 11.01
CA GLU A 89 23.95 19.53 10.78
C GLU A 89 23.57 20.25 12.08
N LYS A 90 24.43 21.17 12.54
CA LYS A 90 24.23 21.93 13.79
C LYS A 90 23.96 21.04 15.02
N GLY A 91 24.59 19.87 15.09
CA GLY A 91 24.44 18.92 16.18
C GLY A 91 23.14 18.10 16.16
N MET A 92 22.44 18.09 15.01
CA MET A 92 21.26 17.28 14.78
C MET A 92 21.49 16.32 13.61
N THR A 93 21.05 15.08 13.76
CA THR A 93 20.99 14.11 12.67
C THR A 93 19.85 14.47 11.72
N ILE A 94 20.17 14.71 10.46
CA ILE A 94 19.22 14.98 9.39
C ILE A 94 19.11 13.74 8.51
N TYR A 95 17.89 13.23 8.33
CA TYR A 95 17.60 12.05 7.53
C TYR A 95 17.30 12.41 6.07
N GLY A 96 17.59 11.48 5.17
CA GLY A 96 17.32 11.62 3.76
C GLY A 96 17.33 10.29 3.02
N VAL A 97 17.09 10.40 1.72
CA VAL A 97 17.09 9.28 0.77
C VAL A 97 18.13 9.55 -0.30
N ALA A 98 18.99 8.58 -0.54
CA ALA A 98 19.86 8.54 -1.71
C ALA A 98 19.32 7.51 -2.70
N SER A 99 18.93 7.98 -3.87
CA SER A 99 18.47 7.15 -4.98
C SER A 99 19.60 7.04 -5.99
N LYS A 100 20.00 5.81 -6.35
CA LYS A 100 20.95 5.59 -7.44
C LYS A 100 20.39 6.18 -8.74
N TRP A 101 21.22 6.95 -9.44
CA TRP A 101 20.79 7.68 -10.63
C TRP A 101 20.78 6.76 -11.85
N GLU A 102 19.66 6.76 -12.58
CA GLU A 102 19.49 6.02 -13.81
C GLU A 102 19.54 6.99 -15.01
N ASN A 103 20.61 6.92 -15.82
CA ASN A 103 20.79 7.83 -16.95
C ASN A 103 19.75 7.63 -18.07
N GLU A 104 19.16 6.44 -18.15
CA GLU A 104 18.20 6.03 -19.18
C GLU A 104 16.74 6.35 -18.82
N PHE A 105 16.51 6.94 -17.64
CA PHE A 105 15.17 7.28 -17.20
C PHE A 105 14.59 8.46 -17.99
N ASN A 106 13.48 8.21 -18.67
CA ASN A 106 12.68 9.21 -19.36
C ASN A 106 11.39 9.47 -18.58
N GLN A 107 11.27 10.67 -18.00
CA GLN A 107 10.10 11.12 -17.20
C GLN A 107 8.81 11.32 -18.01
N THR A 108 8.80 11.00 -19.30
CA THR A 108 7.64 11.20 -20.16
C THR A 108 6.88 9.89 -20.36
N VAL A 109 5.63 9.86 -19.89
CA VAL A 109 4.63 8.89 -20.33
C VAL A 109 3.74 9.54 -21.38
N THR A 110 3.53 8.82 -22.48
CA THR A 110 2.71 9.22 -23.62
C THR A 110 1.49 8.29 -23.71
N PRO A 111 0.43 8.71 -24.42
CA PRO A 111 -0.70 7.81 -24.68
C PRO A 111 -0.30 6.48 -25.33
N ALA A 112 0.80 6.46 -26.11
CA ALA A 112 1.29 5.26 -26.79
C ALA A 112 1.96 4.24 -25.85
N ASN A 113 2.49 4.67 -24.70
CA ASN A 113 3.23 3.81 -23.78
C ASN A 113 2.64 3.76 -22.36
N LYS A 114 1.50 4.41 -22.10
CA LYS A 114 0.86 4.42 -20.79
C LYS A 114 0.52 3.02 -20.26
N SER A 115 0.26 2.05 -21.13
CA SER A 115 -0.02 0.66 -20.75
C SER A 115 1.17 -0.01 -20.04
N LEU A 116 2.40 0.46 -20.27
CA LEU A 116 3.59 0.01 -19.53
C LEU A 116 3.45 0.27 -18.02
N THR A 117 2.62 1.23 -17.62
CA THR A 117 2.41 1.60 -16.22
C THR A 117 1.44 0.66 -15.49
N TYR A 118 0.59 -0.06 -16.23
CA TYR A 118 -0.52 -0.86 -15.69
C TYR A 118 -0.07 -1.95 -14.71
N PRO A 119 1.01 -2.71 -14.97
CA PRO A 119 1.46 -3.76 -14.05
C PRO A 119 1.89 -3.24 -12.66
N GLY A 120 2.20 -1.95 -12.52
CA GLY A 120 2.52 -1.38 -11.21
C GLY A 120 1.34 -0.69 -10.52
N PHE A 121 0.21 -0.51 -11.20
CA PHE A 121 -0.92 0.26 -10.67
C PHE A 121 -1.53 -0.35 -9.41
N ALA A 122 -1.68 -1.68 -9.36
CA ALA A 122 -2.19 -2.34 -8.15
C ALA A 122 -1.25 -2.14 -6.94
N ILE A 123 0.06 -1.98 -7.17
CA ILE A 123 1.05 -1.69 -6.13
C ILE A 123 0.93 -0.21 -5.71
N ASP A 124 0.72 0.72 -6.65
CA ASP A 124 0.43 2.12 -6.36
C ASP A 124 -0.80 2.25 -5.44
N ALA A 125 -1.87 1.51 -5.76
CA ALA A 125 -3.07 1.43 -4.93
C ALA A 125 -2.80 0.74 -3.59
N TRP A 126 -2.11 -0.41 -3.57
CA TRP A 126 -1.75 -1.14 -2.35
C TRP A 126 -0.99 -0.26 -1.36
N LEU A 127 -0.03 0.54 -1.84
CA LEU A 127 0.75 1.47 -1.03
C LEU A 127 0.04 2.82 -0.81
N ASN A 128 -1.17 3.01 -1.35
CA ASN A 128 -1.95 4.25 -1.26
C ASN A 128 -1.20 5.47 -1.82
N ASN A 129 -0.42 5.29 -2.88
CA ASN A 129 0.48 6.31 -3.41
C ASN A 129 -0.21 7.20 -4.45
N TYR A 130 -0.91 8.24 -3.98
CA TYR A 130 -1.55 9.25 -4.83
C TYR A 130 -0.58 10.17 -5.57
N ASP A 131 0.70 10.16 -5.19
CA ASP A 131 1.73 11.00 -5.83
C ASP A 131 2.44 10.26 -6.97
N ALA A 132 2.22 8.95 -7.13
CA ALA A 132 2.79 8.16 -8.23
C ALA A 132 2.47 8.74 -9.63
N PRO A 133 1.23 9.12 -9.98
CA PRO A 133 0.95 9.67 -11.31
C PRO A 133 1.39 11.13 -11.48
N CYS A 134 1.83 11.78 -10.41
CA CYS A 134 2.07 13.22 -10.39
C CYS A 134 3.54 13.55 -10.74
N HIS A 135 3.78 14.79 -11.17
CA HIS A 135 5.12 15.38 -11.24
C HIS A 135 6.19 14.61 -12.06
N GLY A 136 5.80 13.72 -12.96
CA GLY A 136 6.74 12.86 -13.70
C GLY A 136 7.34 11.73 -12.86
N ASN A 137 6.67 11.35 -11.77
CA ASN A 137 7.10 10.27 -10.89
C ASN A 137 6.98 8.87 -11.52
N ILE A 138 6.20 8.76 -12.60
CA ILE A 138 6.22 7.61 -13.50
C ILE A 138 6.80 8.06 -14.83
N GLY A 139 7.77 7.30 -15.31
CA GLY A 139 8.34 7.43 -16.64
C GLY A 139 8.64 6.05 -17.22
N THR A 140 9.63 6.00 -18.10
CA THR A 140 10.09 4.75 -18.71
C THR A 140 11.60 4.62 -18.60
N ILE A 141 12.08 3.39 -18.55
CA ILE A 141 13.50 3.05 -18.67
C ILE A 141 13.64 1.92 -19.68
N THR A 142 14.74 1.91 -20.44
CA THR A 142 15.02 0.83 -21.40
C THR A 142 16.31 0.12 -21.03
N LYS A 143 16.19 -1.07 -20.45
CA LYS A 143 17.34 -1.91 -20.07
C LYS A 143 17.38 -3.12 -20.97
N ASP A 144 18.56 -3.46 -21.48
CA ASP A 144 18.77 -4.65 -22.33
C ASP A 144 17.80 -4.76 -23.53
N GLY A 145 17.37 -3.61 -24.07
CA GLY A 145 16.43 -3.53 -25.19
C GLY A 145 14.95 -3.66 -24.82
N GLU A 146 14.61 -3.81 -23.54
CA GLU A 146 13.24 -3.85 -23.03
C GLU A 146 12.87 -2.54 -22.34
N THR A 147 11.76 -1.92 -22.79
CA THR A 147 11.24 -0.70 -22.17
C THR A 147 10.13 -1.04 -21.18
N THR A 148 10.30 -0.58 -19.93
CA THR A 148 9.34 -0.76 -18.85
C THR A 148 9.02 0.56 -18.16
N ALA A 149 7.91 0.61 -17.40
CA ALA A 149 7.62 1.77 -16.58
C ALA A 149 8.53 1.81 -15.35
N PHE A 150 9.09 2.99 -15.08
CA PHE A 150 10.00 3.24 -13.96
C PHE A 150 9.36 4.24 -13.00
N ARG A 151 9.36 3.94 -11.70
CA ARG A 151 8.73 4.78 -10.66
C ARG A 151 9.77 5.41 -9.73
N ILE A 152 9.57 6.67 -9.39
CA ILE A 152 10.41 7.44 -8.45
C ILE A 152 9.55 8.20 -7.43
N ASP A 153 10.20 8.81 -6.43
CA ASP A 153 9.61 9.70 -5.41
C ASP A 153 8.35 9.12 -4.73
N HIS A 154 8.51 8.07 -3.93
CA HIS A 154 7.40 7.36 -3.30
C HIS A 154 6.92 7.99 -1.98
N LYS A 155 7.22 9.28 -1.75
CA LYS A 155 6.85 10.02 -0.52
C LYS A 155 5.35 10.03 -0.23
N GLY A 156 4.52 9.85 -1.27
CA GLY A 156 3.06 9.78 -1.16
C GLY A 156 2.52 8.45 -0.69
N SER A 157 3.33 7.52 -0.20
CA SER A 157 2.90 6.17 0.22
C SER A 157 2.37 6.11 1.66
N PHE A 158 1.65 5.04 1.97
CA PHE A 158 1.05 4.70 3.27
C PHE A 158 0.05 5.75 3.78
N ASN A 159 0.02 5.96 5.10
CA ASN A 159 -0.81 6.98 5.73
C ASN A 159 -0.13 8.35 5.81
N LEU A 160 1.14 8.50 5.44
CA LEU A 160 1.82 9.78 5.51
C LEU A 160 1.39 10.70 4.36
N ARG A 161 1.32 12.00 4.61
CA ARG A 161 1.14 13.01 3.56
C ARG A 161 2.49 13.48 3.05
N SER A 162 2.60 13.65 1.74
CA SER A 162 3.80 14.18 1.05
C SER A 162 4.15 15.64 1.41
N ASN A 163 3.25 16.37 2.08
CA ASN A 163 3.43 17.77 2.48
C ASN A 163 2.64 18.06 3.77
N PRO A 164 3.16 17.63 4.94
CA PRO A 164 2.48 17.83 6.22
C PRO A 164 2.52 19.29 6.69
N GLU A 165 3.42 20.11 6.15
CA GLU A 165 3.61 21.51 6.59
C GLU A 165 2.51 22.46 6.11
N MET A 166 1.80 22.14 5.02
CA MET A 166 0.81 23.06 4.45
C MET A 166 -0.56 23.04 5.12
N ASN A 167 -0.91 22.02 5.89
CA ASN A 167 -2.23 21.90 6.54
C ASN A 167 -2.14 20.87 7.67
N SER A 168 -1.74 21.29 8.88
CA SER A 168 -1.75 20.65 10.24
C SER A 168 -1.88 19.11 10.43
N ALA A 169 -2.57 18.39 9.57
CA ALA A 169 -2.65 16.94 9.47
C ALA A 169 -1.38 16.34 8.84
N ARG A 170 -0.72 15.48 9.63
CA ARG A 170 0.48 14.70 9.27
C ARG A 170 0.12 13.48 8.44
N THR A 171 -1.07 12.93 8.64
CA THR A 171 -1.55 11.72 7.97
C THR A 171 -2.70 11.99 7.01
N LYS A 172 -2.89 11.08 6.05
CA LYS A 172 -4.05 11.07 5.16
C LYS A 172 -5.31 10.83 5.96
N THR A 173 -5.26 9.97 6.98
CA THR A 173 -6.39 9.76 7.89
C THR A 173 -6.84 11.04 8.59
N GLU A 174 -5.90 11.84 9.11
CA GLU A 174 -6.22 13.12 9.76
C GLU A 174 -6.82 14.14 8.77
N HIS A 175 -6.37 14.12 7.51
CA HIS A 175 -6.78 15.12 6.53
C HIS A 175 -8.05 14.76 5.76
N TYR A 176 -8.18 13.50 5.34
CA TYR A 176 -9.24 12.98 4.47
C TYR A 176 -10.24 12.09 5.22
N GLY A 177 -9.99 11.77 6.49
CA GLY A 177 -10.86 10.93 7.33
C GLY A 177 -10.38 9.48 7.46
N PRO A 178 -11.03 8.68 8.33
CA PRO A 178 -10.61 7.32 8.70
C PRO A 178 -10.47 6.36 7.51
N ASP A 179 -11.18 6.61 6.40
CA ASP A 179 -11.16 5.73 5.24
C ASP A 179 -9.99 5.96 4.27
N ALA A 180 -9.18 6.99 4.50
CA ALA A 180 -8.07 7.35 3.62
C ALA A 180 -6.92 6.34 3.62
N TRP A 181 -6.76 5.59 4.71
CA TRP A 181 -5.78 4.51 4.88
C TRP A 181 -6.39 3.41 5.75
N ASN A 182 -6.84 2.33 5.11
CA ASN A 182 -7.48 1.19 5.78
C ASN A 182 -7.19 -0.12 4.99
N ASP A 183 -7.63 -1.30 5.45
CA ASP A 183 -7.33 -2.58 4.76
C ASP A 183 -8.02 -2.71 3.40
N ILE A 184 -9.05 -1.92 3.15
CA ILE A 184 -9.78 -1.90 1.89
C ILE A 184 -9.08 -0.90 0.96
N VAL A 185 -8.68 -1.38 -0.21
CA VAL A 185 -7.98 -0.55 -1.19
C VAL A 185 -9.00 0.20 -2.04
N LEU A 186 -9.78 1.09 -1.41
CA LEU A 186 -10.75 1.95 -2.11
C LEU A 186 -10.06 2.90 -3.10
N CYS A 187 -8.81 3.27 -2.81
CA CYS A 187 -8.03 4.14 -3.67
C CYS A 187 -7.79 3.59 -5.09
N ILE A 188 -8.01 2.30 -5.32
CA ILE A 188 -7.94 1.72 -6.65
C ILE A 188 -9.00 2.30 -7.61
N GLY A 189 -10.14 2.75 -7.08
CA GLY A 189 -11.16 3.45 -7.87
C GLY A 189 -10.81 4.93 -8.04
N SER A 190 -10.52 5.62 -6.94
CA SER A 190 -10.30 7.08 -6.95
C SER A 190 -8.99 7.52 -7.61
N LEU A 191 -7.96 6.67 -7.68
CA LEU A 191 -6.76 6.93 -8.49
C LEU A 191 -7.07 6.97 -10.00
N ARG A 192 -8.20 6.41 -10.42
CA ARG A 192 -8.64 6.37 -11.82
C ARG A 192 -9.76 7.36 -12.12
N ASP A 193 -10.26 8.05 -11.10
CA ASP A 193 -11.36 9.00 -11.20
C ASP A 193 -10.80 10.40 -11.48
N ALA A 194 -11.15 10.98 -12.63
CA ALA A 194 -10.65 12.29 -13.05
C ALA A 194 -11.09 13.45 -12.14
N SER A 195 -12.13 13.25 -11.33
CA SER A 195 -12.58 14.22 -10.32
C SER A 195 -11.74 14.21 -9.05
N ILE A 196 -11.01 13.12 -8.78
CA ILE A 196 -10.17 12.94 -7.58
C ILE A 196 -8.68 12.95 -7.94
N SER A 197 -8.29 12.21 -8.96
CA SER A 197 -6.92 12.12 -9.48
C SER A 197 -6.93 12.30 -11.00
N ARG A 198 -6.73 13.55 -11.46
CA ARG A 198 -6.74 13.87 -12.89
C ARG A 198 -5.60 13.17 -13.63
N GLU A 199 -4.40 13.24 -13.08
CA GLU A 199 -3.19 12.62 -13.62
C GLU A 199 -3.30 11.09 -13.59
N GLY A 200 -3.82 10.54 -12.49
CA GLY A 200 -4.07 9.10 -12.37
C GLY A 200 -5.12 8.61 -13.37
N ALA A 201 -6.22 9.34 -13.55
CA ALA A 201 -7.23 9.03 -14.56
C ALA A 201 -6.70 9.13 -15.99
N ALA A 202 -5.78 10.06 -16.28
CA ALA A 202 -5.14 10.16 -17.59
C ALA A 202 -4.27 8.93 -17.90
N LEU A 203 -3.62 8.34 -16.88
CA LEU A 203 -2.82 7.13 -17.03
C LEU A 203 -3.69 5.87 -17.03
N TRP A 204 -4.64 5.75 -16.10
CA TRP A 204 -5.27 4.48 -15.69
C TRP A 204 -6.79 4.48 -15.80
N GLY A 205 -7.42 5.57 -16.22
CA GLY A 205 -8.88 5.69 -16.28
C GLY A 205 -9.53 4.58 -17.12
N ASP A 206 -8.85 4.16 -18.19
CA ASP A 206 -9.32 3.15 -19.15
C ASP A 206 -8.84 1.71 -18.86
N MET A 207 -8.17 1.46 -17.74
CA MET A 207 -7.78 0.10 -17.36
C MET A 207 -8.99 -0.82 -17.17
N SER A 208 -8.89 -2.04 -17.69
CA SER A 208 -9.82 -3.12 -17.37
C SER A 208 -9.45 -3.77 -16.03
N ASP A 209 -10.36 -4.59 -15.49
CA ASP A 209 -10.06 -5.40 -14.31
C ASP A 209 -8.94 -6.43 -14.60
N ALA A 210 -8.84 -6.92 -15.84
CA ALA A 210 -7.74 -7.78 -16.26
C ALA A 210 -6.39 -7.05 -16.23
N ASP A 211 -6.34 -5.76 -16.56
CA ASP A 211 -5.12 -4.96 -16.45
C ASP A 211 -4.71 -4.76 -14.98
N ILE A 212 -5.69 -4.64 -14.07
CA ILE A 212 -5.45 -4.57 -12.62
C ILE A 212 -4.91 -5.91 -12.12
N GLU A 213 -5.47 -7.02 -12.58
CA GLU A 213 -5.06 -8.37 -12.19
C GLU A 213 -3.57 -8.60 -12.42
N LEU A 214 -2.98 -8.08 -13.50
CA LEU A 214 -1.53 -8.17 -13.77
C LEU A 214 -0.68 -7.61 -12.62
N GLY A 215 -1.10 -6.48 -12.03
CA GLY A 215 -0.42 -5.93 -10.86
C GLY A 215 -0.70 -6.70 -9.58
N VAL A 216 -1.91 -7.25 -9.44
CA VAL A 216 -2.25 -8.09 -8.29
C VAL A 216 -1.48 -9.41 -8.31
N GLN A 217 -1.19 -9.97 -9.49
CA GLN A 217 -0.33 -11.14 -9.66
C GLN A 217 1.10 -10.89 -9.16
N LYS A 218 1.67 -9.74 -9.48
CA LYS A 218 2.97 -9.31 -8.93
C LYS A 218 2.96 -9.24 -7.40
N LEU A 219 1.91 -8.66 -6.82
CA LEU A 219 1.76 -8.58 -5.36
C LEU A 219 1.52 -9.94 -4.71
N ALA A 220 0.75 -10.82 -5.36
CA ALA A 220 0.48 -12.18 -4.90
C ALA A 220 1.75 -13.04 -4.86
N ALA A 221 2.66 -12.85 -5.83
CA ALA A 221 3.93 -13.56 -5.91
C ALA A 221 4.90 -13.26 -4.76
N VAL A 222 4.71 -12.14 -4.03
CA VAL A 222 5.55 -11.79 -2.88
C VAL A 222 5.11 -12.59 -1.64
N PRO A 223 6.00 -13.38 -1.01
CA PRO A 223 5.69 -14.06 0.25
C PRO A 223 5.36 -13.08 1.37
N ARG A 224 4.41 -13.44 2.23
CA ARG A 224 3.95 -12.60 3.36
C ARG A 224 5.12 -12.19 4.26
N GLU A 225 6.01 -13.15 4.52
CA GLU A 225 7.17 -13.00 5.39
C GLU A 225 8.14 -11.96 4.84
N LYS A 226 8.24 -11.82 3.50
CA LYS A 226 9.10 -10.81 2.87
C LYS A 226 8.55 -9.39 3.03
N ILE A 227 7.22 -9.23 3.03
CA ILE A 227 6.58 -7.94 3.34
C ILE A 227 6.88 -7.57 4.80
N ILE A 228 6.67 -8.50 5.74
CA ILE A 228 6.94 -8.29 7.17
C ILE A 228 8.41 -7.96 7.42
N GLU A 229 9.35 -8.74 6.83
CA GLU A 229 10.79 -8.51 6.95
C GLU A 229 11.18 -7.11 6.42
N CYS A 230 10.62 -6.72 5.27
CA CYS A 230 10.86 -5.41 4.67
C CYS A 230 10.40 -4.27 5.57
N VAL A 231 9.18 -4.37 6.13
CA VAL A 231 8.64 -3.38 7.06
C VAL A 231 9.46 -3.32 8.35
N LYS A 232 9.84 -4.47 8.91
CA LYS A 232 10.69 -4.52 10.11
C LYS A 232 12.02 -3.80 9.91
N ARG A 233 12.67 -4.01 8.75
CA ARG A 233 14.00 -3.46 8.44
C ARG A 233 13.97 -1.98 8.09
N HIS A 234 12.98 -1.56 7.30
CA HIS A 234 12.95 -0.24 6.66
C HIS A 234 11.84 0.69 7.16
N GLY A 235 10.85 0.17 7.89
CA GLY A 235 9.73 0.95 8.39
C GLY A 235 10.12 2.04 9.40
N TYR A 236 9.21 2.99 9.54
CA TYR A 236 9.27 4.10 10.48
C TYR A 236 8.54 3.75 11.80
N GLY A 237 8.74 4.60 12.81
CA GLY A 237 8.17 4.40 14.14
C GLY A 237 8.83 3.26 14.92
N ASP A 238 8.20 2.92 16.04
CA ASP A 238 8.61 1.83 16.92
C ASP A 238 8.18 0.46 16.39
N GLU A 239 8.50 -0.60 17.13
CA GLU A 239 8.19 -1.98 16.71
C GLU A 239 6.69 -2.24 16.62
N GLN A 240 5.87 -1.57 17.44
CA GLN A 240 4.41 -1.70 17.38
C GLN A 240 3.86 -1.02 16.11
N THR A 241 4.34 0.19 15.79
CA THR A 241 3.99 0.92 14.57
C THR A 241 4.35 0.10 13.32
N LYS A 242 5.55 -0.52 13.30
CA LYS A 242 5.96 -1.39 12.19
C LYS A 242 5.10 -2.65 12.07
N LYS A 243 4.73 -3.26 13.21
CA LYS A 243 3.86 -4.43 13.23
C LYS A 243 2.48 -4.08 12.66
N GLU A 244 1.88 -2.98 13.11
CA GLU A 244 0.59 -2.50 12.60
C GLU A 244 0.67 -2.18 11.11
N LEU A 245 1.74 -1.50 10.66
CA LEU A 245 1.95 -1.23 9.23
C LEU A 245 2.07 -2.51 8.40
N ALA A 246 2.77 -3.54 8.90
CA ALA A 246 2.90 -4.82 8.21
C ALA A 246 1.55 -5.56 8.12
N GLU A 247 0.78 -5.61 9.21
CA GLU A 247 -0.55 -6.21 9.25
C GLU A 247 -1.51 -5.49 8.28
N GLN A 248 -1.47 -4.16 8.28
CA GLN A 248 -2.23 -3.28 7.40
C GLN A 248 -1.89 -3.51 5.93
N LEU A 249 -0.61 -3.66 5.58
CA LEU A 249 -0.17 -3.95 4.22
C LEU A 249 -0.60 -5.35 3.78
N LEU A 250 -0.50 -6.36 4.64
CA LEU A 250 -0.97 -7.71 4.33
C LEU A 250 -2.48 -7.73 4.08
N ALA A 251 -3.24 -7.04 4.91
CA ALA A 251 -4.69 -6.94 4.75
C ALA A 251 -5.09 -6.25 3.44
N ARG A 252 -4.39 -5.17 3.06
CA ARG A 252 -4.57 -4.48 1.76
C ARG A 252 -4.22 -5.37 0.58
N ARG A 253 -3.18 -6.19 0.68
CA ARG A 253 -2.82 -7.20 -0.32
C ARG A 253 -3.93 -8.23 -0.48
N GLU A 254 -4.41 -8.78 0.63
CA GLU A 254 -5.50 -9.78 0.63
C GLU A 254 -6.78 -9.22 0.01
N TYR A 255 -7.14 -7.97 0.29
CA TYR A 255 -8.28 -7.30 -0.34
C TYR A 255 -8.15 -7.24 -1.87
N LEU A 256 -6.98 -6.83 -2.38
CA LEU A 256 -6.76 -6.75 -3.83
C LEU A 256 -6.79 -8.11 -4.50
N MET A 257 -6.21 -9.13 -3.85
CA MET A 257 -6.26 -10.51 -4.33
C MET A 257 -7.70 -11.02 -4.41
N MET A 258 -8.49 -10.84 -3.35
CA MET A 258 -9.90 -11.23 -3.36
C MET A 258 -10.69 -10.56 -4.48
N LYS A 259 -10.42 -9.28 -4.74
CA LYS A 259 -11.22 -8.47 -5.67
C LYS A 259 -10.89 -8.72 -7.14
N TYR A 260 -9.61 -8.94 -7.48
CA TYR A 260 -9.16 -8.94 -8.87
C TYR A 260 -8.36 -10.18 -9.28
N PHE A 261 -7.96 -11.05 -8.34
CA PHE A 261 -7.17 -12.22 -8.69
C PHE A 261 -8.09 -13.39 -9.08
N THR A 262 -7.99 -13.83 -10.33
CA THR A 262 -8.69 -15.02 -10.79
C THR A 262 -7.84 -16.24 -10.46
N PHE A 263 -8.32 -17.07 -9.54
CA PHE A 263 -7.60 -18.28 -9.14
C PHE A 263 -7.52 -19.29 -10.30
N ASN A 264 -6.30 -19.54 -10.80
CA ASN A 264 -6.03 -20.65 -11.70
C ASN A 264 -5.93 -21.95 -10.89
N LYS A 265 -6.98 -22.79 -10.96
CA LYS A 265 -7.13 -24.05 -10.19
C LYS A 265 -5.97 -25.05 -10.34
N ASN A 266 -5.08 -24.86 -11.32
CA ASN A 266 -4.03 -25.82 -11.67
C ASN A 266 -2.65 -25.48 -11.08
N GLU A 267 -2.46 -24.30 -10.48
CA GLU A 267 -1.10 -23.79 -10.15
C GLU A 267 -0.86 -23.51 -8.66
N PHE A 268 -1.86 -23.64 -7.79
CA PHE A 268 -1.72 -23.34 -6.35
C PHE A 268 -1.78 -24.59 -5.45
N ASN A 269 -1.01 -24.54 -4.37
CA ASN A 269 -1.18 -25.46 -3.24
C ASN A 269 -2.54 -25.18 -2.57
N LYS A 270 -3.37 -26.21 -2.43
CA LYS A 270 -4.72 -26.16 -1.84
C LYS A 270 -4.76 -25.46 -0.48
N ASP A 271 -3.72 -25.60 0.33
CA ASP A 271 -3.68 -25.02 1.69
C ASP A 271 -3.61 -23.48 1.67
N THR A 272 -2.86 -22.91 0.72
CA THR A 272 -2.70 -21.45 0.59
C THR A 272 -3.93 -20.80 -0.05
N GLU A 273 -4.58 -21.48 -1.01
CA GLU A 273 -5.81 -21.03 -1.64
C GLU A 273 -6.95 -20.94 -0.62
N LEU A 274 -7.10 -21.98 0.21
CA LEU A 274 -8.09 -22.01 1.29
C LEU A 274 -7.84 -20.90 2.31
N GLU A 275 -6.60 -20.73 2.78
CA GLU A 275 -6.27 -19.69 3.77
C GLU A 275 -6.53 -18.27 3.25
N VAL A 276 -6.24 -17.98 1.98
CA VAL A 276 -6.52 -16.67 1.36
C VAL A 276 -8.01 -16.44 1.22
N ILE A 277 -8.78 -17.42 0.74
CA ILE A 277 -10.24 -17.32 0.60
C ILE A 277 -10.89 -17.15 1.98
N LEU A 278 -10.47 -17.94 2.97
CA LEU A 278 -11.00 -17.89 4.33
C LEU A 278 -10.72 -16.53 4.99
N ASN A 279 -9.48 -16.02 4.89
CA ASN A 279 -9.11 -14.72 5.45
C ASN A 279 -9.82 -13.56 4.72
N ALA A 280 -9.96 -13.65 3.41
CA ALA A 280 -10.65 -12.63 2.61
C ALA A 280 -12.14 -12.54 2.96
N ILE A 281 -12.82 -13.68 3.06
CA ILE A 281 -14.23 -13.77 3.46
C ILE A 281 -14.39 -13.30 4.92
N ALA A 282 -13.51 -13.75 5.83
CA ALA A 282 -13.54 -13.34 7.23
C ALA A 282 -13.37 -11.82 7.36
N ARG A 283 -12.39 -11.22 6.68
CA ARG A 283 -12.13 -9.77 6.76
C ARG A 283 -13.19 -8.92 6.07
N ALA A 284 -13.71 -9.34 4.92
CA ALA A 284 -14.78 -8.62 4.22
C ALA A 284 -16.05 -8.50 5.08
N PHE A 285 -16.36 -9.54 5.86
CA PHE A 285 -17.54 -9.54 6.72
C PHE A 285 -17.29 -8.97 8.12
N LEU A 286 -16.11 -9.20 8.72
CA LEU A 286 -15.74 -8.61 10.01
C LEU A 286 -15.55 -7.09 9.92
N ARG A 287 -15.22 -6.54 8.75
CA ARG A 287 -15.15 -5.09 8.53
C ARG A 287 -16.51 -4.40 8.45
N GLU A 288 -17.56 -5.06 7.96
CA GLU A 288 -18.91 -4.49 8.07
C GLU A 288 -19.47 -4.55 9.51
N ALA A 289 -18.80 -5.28 10.39
CA ALA A 289 -19.01 -5.23 11.83
C ALA A 289 -18.06 -4.23 12.53
N ALA A 290 -17.22 -3.51 11.79
CA ALA A 290 -16.26 -2.58 12.38
C ALA A 290 -17.00 -1.42 13.08
N PRO A 291 -16.52 -0.95 14.25
CA PRO A 291 -17.19 0.09 15.04
C PRO A 291 -17.49 1.37 14.26
N GLY A 292 -16.70 1.67 13.22
CA GLY A 292 -16.82 2.85 12.36
C GLY A 292 -17.63 2.67 11.08
N ASP A 293 -18.13 1.47 10.74
CA ASP A 293 -18.91 1.30 9.52
C ASP A 293 -20.26 2.02 9.63
N THR A 294 -20.46 3.02 8.77
CA THR A 294 -21.70 3.80 8.64
C THR A 294 -22.42 3.54 7.32
N SER A 295 -22.00 2.56 6.51
CA SER A 295 -22.61 2.24 5.21
C SER A 295 -24.11 1.96 5.30
N TYR A 296 -24.57 1.39 6.43
CA TYR A 296 -25.99 1.24 6.72
C TYR A 296 -26.73 2.58 6.74
N GLN A 297 -26.10 3.66 7.21
CA GLN A 297 -26.70 4.99 7.33
C GLN A 297 -27.07 5.58 5.96
N ASP A 298 -26.30 5.29 4.92
CA ASP A 298 -26.57 5.78 3.56
C ASP A 298 -27.75 5.04 2.91
N ILE A 299 -27.90 3.73 3.18
CA ILE A 299 -29.09 2.95 2.79
C ILE A 299 -30.37 3.57 3.39
N TYR A 300 -30.29 4.08 4.62
CA TYR A 300 -31.42 4.73 5.28
C TYR A 300 -31.61 6.20 4.85
N LYS A 301 -30.55 6.96 4.58
CA LYS A 301 -30.66 8.34 4.04
C LYS A 301 -31.44 8.37 2.73
N ASP A 302 -31.15 7.44 1.82
CA ASP A 302 -31.82 7.36 0.51
C ASP A 302 -33.31 7.04 0.63
N LYS A 303 -33.71 6.35 1.71
CA LYS A 303 -35.09 5.91 1.97
C LYS A 303 -35.88 6.89 2.84
N CYS A 304 -35.22 7.62 3.74
CA CYS A 304 -35.87 8.37 4.81
C CYS A 304 -35.52 9.88 4.82
N GLY A 305 -34.62 10.36 3.95
CA GLY A 305 -34.25 11.78 3.85
C GLY A 305 -33.38 12.31 5.00
N CYS A 306 -33.22 11.54 6.08
CA CYS A 306 -32.29 11.79 7.17
C CYS A 306 -31.87 10.46 7.82
N ILE A 307 -30.78 10.47 8.59
CA ILE A 307 -30.44 9.35 9.48
C ILE A 307 -31.54 9.32 10.57
N PRO A 308 -32.29 8.23 10.73
CA PRO A 308 -33.33 8.15 11.75
C PRO A 308 -32.69 8.40 13.12
N ASP A 309 -33.20 9.40 13.85
CA ASP A 309 -32.77 9.63 15.22
C ASP A 309 -33.25 8.44 16.06
N PRO A 310 -32.34 7.68 16.70
CA PRO A 310 -32.67 6.48 17.47
C PRO A 310 -33.71 6.74 18.57
N LYS A 311 -33.88 7.99 18.98
CA LYS A 311 -34.85 8.41 20.01
C LYS A 311 -36.22 8.77 19.45
N THR A 312 -36.33 9.11 18.16
CA THR A 312 -37.56 9.71 17.61
C THR A 312 -38.08 9.03 16.34
N THR A 313 -37.28 8.26 15.62
CA THR A 313 -37.70 7.60 14.37
C THR A 313 -37.12 6.18 14.21
N ALA A 314 -38.03 5.21 14.06
CA ALA A 314 -37.87 3.80 13.70
C ALA A 314 -37.66 2.76 14.82
N SER A 315 -38.60 1.80 14.83
CA SER A 315 -38.80 0.63 15.69
C SER A 315 -37.71 -0.47 15.65
N VAL A 316 -36.54 -0.20 15.05
CA VAL A 316 -35.50 -1.21 14.86
C VAL A 316 -34.34 -0.95 15.82
N GLN A 317 -34.29 -1.73 16.90
CA GLN A 317 -33.19 -1.70 17.87
C GLN A 317 -31.99 -2.52 17.38
N ARG A 318 -30.79 -2.24 17.92
CA ARG A 318 -29.52 -2.93 17.62
C ARG A 318 -29.16 -2.97 16.12
N ILE A 319 -29.26 -1.86 15.39
CA ILE A 319 -29.00 -1.83 13.93
C ILE A 319 -27.64 -2.45 13.54
N LYS A 320 -26.58 -2.21 14.34
CA LYS A 320 -25.24 -2.80 14.11
C LYS A 320 -25.13 -4.28 14.50
N HIS A 321 -25.71 -4.64 15.64
CA HIS A 321 -25.59 -5.94 16.31
C HIS A 321 -26.93 -6.69 16.32
N GLY A 322 -27.66 -6.56 15.22
CA GLY A 322 -29.05 -6.99 15.11
C GLY A 322 -29.19 -8.17 14.15
N VAL A 323 -30.42 -8.40 13.69
CA VAL A 323 -30.75 -9.58 12.88
C VAL A 323 -29.89 -9.69 11.61
N MET A 324 -29.50 -8.56 11.00
CA MET A 324 -28.68 -8.55 9.80
C MET A 324 -27.26 -9.05 10.08
N HIS A 325 -26.64 -8.59 11.17
CA HIS A 325 -25.30 -9.06 11.57
C HIS A 325 -25.31 -10.56 11.89
N SER A 326 -26.22 -11.00 12.76
CA SER A 326 -26.36 -12.42 13.12
C SER A 326 -26.67 -13.33 11.93
N SER A 327 -27.51 -12.89 10.98
CA SER A 327 -27.83 -13.66 9.78
C SER A 327 -26.63 -13.78 8.84
N ARG A 328 -25.81 -12.73 8.73
CA ARG A 328 -24.57 -12.76 7.94
C ARG A 328 -23.54 -13.70 8.55
N VAL A 329 -23.39 -13.71 9.88
CA VAL A 329 -22.53 -14.67 10.57
C VAL A 329 -23.00 -16.11 10.33
N ALA A 330 -24.30 -16.38 10.40
CA ALA A 330 -24.85 -17.71 10.08
C ALA A 330 -24.63 -18.12 8.61
N PHE A 331 -24.70 -17.17 7.67
CA PHE A 331 -24.35 -17.42 6.27
C PHE A 331 -22.86 -17.74 6.09
N LEU A 332 -21.98 -17.02 6.78
CA LEU A 332 -20.53 -17.27 6.74
C LEU A 332 -20.16 -18.65 7.25
N VAL A 333 -20.77 -19.08 8.35
CA VAL A 333 -20.59 -20.44 8.87
C VAL A 333 -20.87 -21.48 7.77
N ASN A 334 -21.90 -21.27 6.95
CA ASN A 334 -22.21 -22.14 5.81
C ASN A 334 -21.14 -22.07 4.71
N VAL A 335 -20.68 -20.88 4.36
CA VAL A 335 -19.64 -20.70 3.33
C VAL A 335 -18.35 -21.38 3.77
N PHE A 336 -17.90 -21.12 5.01
CA PHE A 336 -16.70 -21.72 5.57
C PHE A 336 -16.80 -23.24 5.67
N PHE A 337 -17.96 -23.77 6.08
CA PHE A 337 -18.17 -25.21 6.12
C PHE A 337 -18.08 -25.87 4.75
N ASN A 338 -18.70 -25.28 3.72
CA ASN A 338 -18.63 -25.84 2.36
C ASN A 338 -17.21 -25.77 1.79
N LEU A 339 -16.47 -24.69 2.06
CA LEU A 339 -15.05 -24.60 1.74
C LEU A 339 -14.25 -25.68 2.49
N TYR A 340 -14.49 -25.85 3.79
CA TYR A 340 -13.81 -26.86 4.59
C TYR A 340 -14.06 -28.28 4.04
N LYS A 341 -15.31 -28.61 3.69
CA LYS A 341 -15.65 -29.89 3.04
C LYS A 341 -14.97 -30.10 1.69
N GLN A 342 -14.77 -29.04 0.92
CA GLN A 342 -14.17 -29.13 -0.41
C GLN A 342 -12.64 -29.30 -0.34
N TYR A 343 -11.99 -28.76 0.69
CA TYR A 343 -10.54 -28.59 0.72
C TYR A 343 -9.82 -29.34 1.86
N ASP A 344 -10.47 -29.69 2.97
CA ASP A 344 -9.86 -30.43 4.09
C ASP A 344 -10.23 -31.92 4.02
N SER A 345 -9.23 -32.80 4.12
CA SER A 345 -9.42 -34.25 4.15
C SER A 345 -10.15 -34.79 5.39
N ARG A 346 -10.31 -33.97 6.44
CA ARG A 346 -11.00 -34.30 7.70
C ARG A 346 -12.50 -34.01 7.66
N THR A 347 -13.15 -34.29 6.54
CA THR A 347 -14.59 -34.02 6.33
C THR A 347 -15.51 -34.83 7.23
N ASP A 348 -14.95 -35.81 7.96
CA ASP A 348 -15.65 -36.68 8.91
C ASP A 348 -15.92 -36.01 10.28
N LEU A 349 -15.25 -34.90 10.60
CA LEU A 349 -15.40 -34.22 11.89
C LEU A 349 -16.60 -33.27 11.96
N ILE A 350 -17.16 -32.86 10.82
CA ILE A 350 -18.19 -31.83 10.76
C ILE A 350 -19.26 -32.23 9.73
N ASP A 351 -20.38 -32.76 10.21
CA ASP A 351 -21.53 -33.13 9.37
C ASP A 351 -22.52 -31.96 9.20
N ASP A 352 -23.55 -32.17 8.38
CA ASP A 352 -24.57 -31.14 8.11
C ASP A 352 -25.42 -30.82 9.35
N GLU A 353 -25.44 -31.71 10.34
CA GLU A 353 -26.13 -31.49 11.60
C GLU A 353 -25.33 -30.54 12.49
N PHE A 354 -24.01 -30.74 12.60
CA PHE A 354 -23.10 -29.84 13.29
C PHE A 354 -23.02 -28.47 12.62
N LEU A 355 -23.09 -28.39 11.28
CA LEU A 355 -23.24 -27.11 10.58
C LEU A 355 -24.46 -26.33 11.09
N LYS A 356 -25.64 -26.98 11.17
CA LYS A 356 -26.85 -26.32 11.66
C LYS A 356 -26.66 -25.83 13.09
N MET A 357 -25.99 -26.60 13.94
CA MET A 357 -25.66 -26.18 15.31
C MET A 357 -24.76 -24.93 15.33
N LEU A 358 -23.74 -24.87 14.48
CA LEU A 358 -22.87 -23.69 14.36
C LEU A 358 -23.62 -22.48 13.82
N GLN A 359 -24.55 -22.66 12.87
CA GLN A 359 -25.38 -21.57 12.37
C GLN A 359 -26.31 -21.03 13.46
N ILE A 360 -26.91 -21.91 14.25
CA ILE A 360 -27.71 -21.53 15.42
C ILE A 360 -26.84 -20.76 16.41
N ALA A 361 -25.66 -21.27 16.77
CA ALA A 361 -24.73 -20.57 17.65
C ALA A 361 -24.32 -19.19 17.11
N GLY A 362 -24.06 -19.09 15.80
CA GLY A 362 -23.78 -17.85 15.10
C GLY A 362 -24.95 -16.85 15.15
N MET A 363 -26.20 -17.30 15.20
CA MET A 363 -27.34 -16.40 15.38
C MET A 363 -27.38 -15.78 16.79
N PHE A 364 -26.86 -16.49 17.80
CA PHE A 364 -26.88 -16.06 19.21
C PHE A 364 -25.58 -15.39 19.69
N HIS A 365 -24.52 -15.39 18.88
CA HIS A 365 -23.18 -14.97 19.32
C HIS A 365 -23.11 -13.54 19.88
N ASP A 366 -24.02 -12.67 19.41
CA ASP A 366 -24.10 -11.26 19.78
C ASP A 366 -25.54 -10.85 20.13
N ALA A 367 -26.34 -11.82 20.62
CA ALA A 367 -27.74 -11.61 21.01
C ALA A 367 -27.89 -11.13 22.46
N GLY A 368 -26.88 -11.35 23.31
CA GLY A 368 -26.77 -10.74 24.64
C GLY A 368 -26.52 -9.25 24.55
#